data_AF-A0A8T3KTU1-F1
#
_entry.id   AF-A0A8T3KTU1-F1
#
_cell.length_a   1.000
_cell.length_b   1.000
_cell.length_c   1.000
_cell.angle_alpha   90.00
_cell.angle_beta   90.00
_cell.angle_gamma   90.00
#
_symmetry.space_group_name_H-M   'P 1'
#
loop_
_entity.id
_entity.type
_entity.pdbx_description
1 polymer ?
#
loop_
_entity_poly.entity_id
_entity_poly.type
_entity_poly.pdbx_seq_one_letter_code
_entity_poly.pdbx_strand_id
1 'polypeptide(L)'
;MHPSQRVRIHQQKRISAHAANSDSYEFFNLLTGPEFLDKVESLLPDHRERLFPPTETLSMFLAQAMSADRSCQSVVDDAAIKRLMGGLSPCSTHTGAYCRARKR
;
A
#
# COMPACT_ATOMS: atom_id res chain seq x y z
N MET A 1 -1.37 20.20 -34.42
CA MET A 1 -1.33 19.05 -33.49
C MET A 1 -0.15 19.25 -32.54
N HIS A 2 -0.37 19.42 -31.23
CA HIS A 2 0.71 19.69 -30.26
C HIS A 2 1.36 18.39 -29.76
N PRO A 3 2.64 18.11 -30.08
CA PRO A 3 3.33 16.89 -29.63
C PRO A 3 3.40 16.77 -28.11
N SER A 4 3.46 17.89 -27.38
CA SER A 4 3.45 17.93 -25.91
C SER A 4 2.14 17.40 -25.29
N GLN A 5 1.00 17.61 -25.95
CA GLN A 5 -0.30 17.15 -25.45
C GLN A 5 -0.45 15.63 -25.57
N ARG A 6 0.07 15.02 -26.65
CA ARG A 6 0.08 13.57 -26.81
C ARG A 6 0.96 12.91 -25.74
N VAL A 7 2.16 13.43 -25.51
CA VAL A 7 3.07 12.92 -24.47
C VAL A 7 2.40 12.95 -23.09
N ARG A 8 1.74 14.07 -22.73
CA ARG A 8 1.02 14.20 -21.46
C ARG A 8 -0.11 13.18 -21.30
N ILE A 9 -0.91 12.95 -22.36
CA ILE A 9 -2.00 11.96 -22.33
C ILE A 9 -1.43 10.54 -22.15
N HIS A 10 -0.34 10.20 -22.85
CA HIS A 10 0.32 8.90 -22.68
C HIS A 10 0.88 8.72 -21.27
N GLN A 11 1.51 9.75 -20.71
CA GLN A 11 2.02 9.72 -19.34
C GLN A 11 0.88 9.55 -18.32
N GLN A 12 -0.21 10.31 -18.45
CA GLN A 12 -1.38 10.19 -17.59
C GLN A 12 -1.98 8.78 -17.65
N LYS A 13 -2.15 8.21 -18.86
CA LYS A 13 -2.64 6.84 -19.03
C LYS A 13 -1.73 5.80 -18.36
N ARG A 14 -0.41 5.94 -18.50
CA ARG A 14 0.56 5.05 -17.83
C ARG A 14 0.48 5.15 -16.31
N ILE A 15 0.38 6.37 -15.78
CA ILE A 15 0.23 6.59 -14.34
C ILE A 15 -1.07 5.98 -13.83
N SER A 16 -2.19 6.22 -14.52
CA SER A 16 -3.48 5.63 -14.16
C SER A 16 -3.48 4.10 -14.23
N ALA A 17 -2.83 3.52 -15.25
CA ALA A 17 -2.71 2.08 -15.36
C ALA A 17 -1.85 1.50 -14.23
N HIS A 18 -0.72 2.13 -13.90
CA HIS A 18 0.11 1.70 -12.79
C HIS A 18 -0.64 1.82 -11.46
N ALA A 19 -1.26 2.97 -11.19
CA ALA A 19 -2.07 3.22 -9.99
C ALA A 19 -3.19 2.19 -9.79
N ALA A 20 -3.84 1.75 -10.87
CA ALA A 20 -4.91 0.75 -10.81
C ALA A 20 -4.40 -0.68 -10.51
N ASN A 21 -3.11 -0.95 -10.74
CA ASN A 21 -2.48 -2.26 -10.53
C ASN A 21 -1.50 -2.26 -9.34
N SER A 22 -1.19 -1.10 -8.75
CA SER A 22 -0.34 -0.99 -7.57
C SER A 22 -1.09 -1.51 -6.35
N ASP A 23 -0.43 -2.40 -5.63
CA ASP A 23 -1.01 -3.06 -4.47
C ASP A 23 -0.17 -2.85 -3.21
N SER A 24 -0.61 -3.35 -2.05
CA SER A 24 0.10 -3.15 -0.79
C SER A 24 1.52 -3.73 -0.79
N TYR A 25 1.82 -4.77 -1.57
CA TYR A 25 3.15 -5.40 -1.61
C TYR A 25 4.12 -4.60 -2.47
N GLU A 26 3.67 -4.07 -3.61
CA GLU A 26 4.47 -3.13 -4.41
C GLU A 26 4.89 -1.92 -3.60
N PHE A 27 3.96 -1.32 -2.84
CA PHE A 27 4.30 -0.21 -1.94
C PHE A 27 5.22 -0.65 -0.80
N PHE A 28 5.01 -1.83 -0.22
CA PHE A 28 5.87 -2.34 0.84
C PHE A 28 7.31 -2.49 0.34
N ASN A 29 7.50 -3.16 -0.81
CA ASN A 29 8.80 -3.36 -1.42
C ASN A 29 9.50 -2.03 -1.76
N LEU A 30 8.75 -1.03 -2.22
CA LEU A 30 9.28 0.31 -2.48
C LEU A 30 9.72 1.00 -1.17
N LEU A 31 8.91 0.94 -0.12
CA LEU A 31 9.20 1.54 1.18
C LEU A 31 10.38 0.87 1.89
N THR A 32 10.58 -0.42 1.66
CA THR A 32 11.73 -1.18 2.18
C THR A 32 12.89 -1.29 1.19
N GLY A 33 12.81 -0.59 0.05
CA GLY A 33 13.84 -0.53 -0.97
C GLY A 33 14.96 0.46 -0.61
N PRO A 34 16.11 0.39 -1.30
CA PRO A 34 17.29 1.19 -0.97
C PRO A 34 17.03 2.71 -1.06
N GLU A 35 16.05 3.15 -1.85
CA GLU A 35 15.72 4.57 -1.99
C GLU A 35 14.98 5.14 -0.78
N PHE A 36 14.23 4.32 -0.05
CA PHE A 36 13.33 4.79 1.00
C PHE A 36 13.58 4.18 2.38
N LEU A 37 14.25 3.04 2.48
CA LEU A 37 14.41 2.28 3.72
C LEU A 37 14.95 3.16 4.87
N ASP A 38 16.12 3.77 4.68
CA ASP A 38 16.75 4.63 5.71
C ASP A 38 15.80 5.77 6.15
N LYS A 39 15.06 6.33 5.19
CA LYS A 39 14.14 7.43 5.47
C LYS A 39 12.92 6.95 6.24
N VAL A 40 12.34 5.82 5.85
CA VAL A 40 11.21 5.21 6.56
C VAL A 40 11.64 4.88 7.98
N GLU A 41 12.73 4.13 8.16
CA GLU A 41 13.25 3.72 9.47
C GLU A 41 13.53 4.92 10.39
N SER A 42 14.14 6.00 9.87
CA SER A 42 14.39 7.21 10.67
C SER A 42 13.13 7.95 11.13
N LEU A 43 11.97 7.69 10.52
CA LEU A 43 10.67 8.28 10.88
C LEU A 43 9.79 7.31 11.67
N LEU A 44 10.17 6.04 11.81
CA LEU A 44 9.38 5.09 12.57
C LEU A 44 9.46 5.39 14.07
N PRO A 45 8.32 5.53 14.76
CA PRO A 45 8.31 5.56 16.22
C PRO A 45 8.66 4.17 16.76
N ASP A 46 9.01 4.11 18.05
CA ASP A 46 9.07 2.84 18.77
C ASP A 46 7.76 2.06 18.59
N HIS A 47 7.86 0.87 18.03
CA HIS A 47 6.70 0.05 17.71
C HIS A 47 6.94 -1.42 18.01
N ARG A 48 5.84 -2.17 18.03
CA ARG A 48 5.87 -3.63 18.15
C ARG A 48 5.50 -4.23 16.81
N GLU A 49 6.19 -5.29 16.43
CA GLU A 49 5.86 -6.13 15.28
C GLU A 49 4.57 -6.91 15.54
N ARG A 50 3.43 -6.25 15.29
CA ARG A 50 2.09 -6.83 15.36
C ARG A 50 1.61 -7.20 13.96
N LEU A 51 0.33 -7.51 13.80
CA LEU A 51 -0.26 -7.83 12.49
C LEU A 51 -0.14 -6.68 11.48
N PHE A 52 -0.25 -5.44 11.93
CA PHE A 52 -0.11 -4.22 11.13
C PHE A 52 0.98 -3.34 11.73
N PRO A 53 2.27 -3.62 11.47
CA PRO A 53 3.37 -2.73 11.83
C PRO A 53 3.30 -1.43 11.00
N PRO A 54 4.03 -0.37 11.38
CA PRO A 54 3.94 0.93 10.71
C PRO A 54 4.17 0.86 9.19
N THR A 55 5.20 0.15 8.73
CA THR A 55 5.53 0.06 7.30
C THR A 55 4.46 -0.67 6.49
N GLU A 56 3.94 -1.79 7.01
CA GLU A 56 2.79 -2.51 6.43
C GLU A 56 1.54 -1.64 6.41
N THR A 57 1.30 -0.89 7.50
CA THR A 57 0.13 0.00 7.58
C THR A 57 0.23 1.11 6.55
N LEU A 58 1.42 1.68 6.35
CA LEU A 58 1.68 2.71 5.34
C LEU A 58 1.51 2.15 3.93
N SER A 59 2.05 0.96 3.63
CA SER A 59 1.90 0.34 2.32
C SER A 59 0.44 0.04 1.98
N MET A 60 -0.30 -0.54 2.92
CA MET A 60 -1.75 -0.74 2.80
C MET A 60 -2.50 0.58 2.62
N PHE A 61 -2.14 1.64 3.36
CA PHE A 61 -2.79 2.95 3.21
C PHE A 61 -2.58 3.56 1.83
N LEU A 62 -1.37 3.46 1.27
CA LEU A 62 -1.09 3.92 -0.09
C LEU A 62 -1.91 3.14 -1.11
N ALA A 63 -1.97 1.81 -0.99
CA ALA A 63 -2.83 0.98 -1.86
C ALA A 63 -4.31 1.37 -1.73
N GLN A 64 -4.81 1.56 -0.51
CA GLN A 64 -6.18 2.02 -0.27
C GLN A 64 -6.46 3.38 -0.92
N ALA A 65 -5.54 4.33 -0.81
CA ALA A 65 -5.72 5.69 -1.35
C ALA A 65 -5.72 5.71 -2.88
N MET A 66 -4.95 4.81 -3.51
CA MET A 66 -4.80 4.70 -4.96
C MET A 66 -5.86 3.81 -5.62
N SER A 67 -6.49 2.93 -4.85
CA SER A 67 -7.58 2.05 -5.32
C SER A 67 -8.82 2.84 -5.76
N ALA A 68 -9.58 2.25 -6.69
CA ALA A 68 -10.92 2.70 -7.04
C ALA A 68 -11.91 2.42 -5.90
N ASP A 69 -11.77 1.28 -5.21
CA ASP A 69 -12.45 0.99 -3.96
C ASP A 69 -11.53 1.36 -2.79
N ARG A 70 -11.77 2.54 -2.21
CA ARG A 70 -10.99 3.08 -1.09
C ARG A 70 -11.50 2.62 0.27
N SER A 71 -12.35 1.60 0.34
CA SER A 71 -12.84 1.08 1.61
C SER A 71 -11.72 0.42 2.42
N CYS A 72 -11.82 0.50 3.74
CA CYS A 72 -10.91 -0.27 4.61
C CYS A 72 -11.12 -1.77 4.47
N GLN A 73 -12.32 -2.20 4.06
CA GLN A 73 -12.64 -3.62 3.89
C GLN A 73 -11.84 -4.20 2.72
N SER A 74 -11.87 -3.53 1.55
CA SER A 74 -11.15 -3.96 0.36
C SER A 74 -9.67 -4.24 0.62
N VAL A 75 -8.95 -3.30 1.24
CA VAL A 75 -7.51 -3.47 1.52
C VAL A 75 -7.23 -4.53 2.59
N VAL A 76 -8.12 -4.72 3.57
CA VAL A 76 -7.96 -5.74 4.61
C VAL A 76 -8.21 -7.14 4.06
N ASP A 77 -9.20 -7.29 3.17
CA ASP A 77 -9.47 -8.56 2.50
C ASP A 77 -8.31 -8.94 1.57
N ASP A 78 -7.80 -7.99 0.79
CA ASP A 78 -6.61 -8.20 -0.06
C ASP A 78 -5.38 -8.61 0.77
N ALA A 79 -5.12 -7.91 1.89
CA ALA A 79 -4.03 -8.27 2.79
C ALA A 79 -4.21 -9.67 3.41
N ALA A 80 -5.43 -10.06 3.76
CA ALA A 80 -5.72 -11.39 4.29
C ALA A 80 -5.47 -12.49 3.24
N ILE A 81 -5.90 -12.26 1.98
CA ILE A 81 -5.65 -13.17 0.86
C ILE A 81 -4.14 -13.30 0.60
N LYS A 82 -3.42 -12.19 0.55
CA LYS A 82 -1.97 -12.17 0.30
C LYS A 82 -1.16 -12.86 1.40
N ARG A 83 -1.55 -12.70 2.67
CA ARG A 83 -0.94 -13.45 3.78
C ARG A 83 -1.13 -14.95 3.58
N LEU A 84 -2.34 -15.38 3.23
CA LEU A 84 -2.65 -16.78 2.98
C LEU A 84 -1.83 -17.33 1.79
N MET A 85 -1.77 -16.59 0.68
CA MET A 85 -0.96 -16.96 -0.49
C MET A 85 0.54 -17.01 -0.17
N GLY A 86 1.02 -16.16 0.73
CA GLY A 86 2.40 -16.15 1.22
C GLY A 86 2.71 -17.21 2.28
N GLY A 87 1.76 -18.11 2.61
CA GLY A 87 1.96 -19.15 3.61
C GLY A 87 2.02 -18.64 5.06
N LEU A 88 1.62 -17.39 5.30
CA LEU A 88 1.54 -16.82 6.65
C LEU A 88 0.24 -17.23 7.32
N SER A 89 0.23 -17.19 8.66
CA SER A 89 -0.99 -17.49 9.42
C SER A 89 -2.14 -16.55 9.01
N PRO A 90 -3.37 -17.10 8.86
CA PRO A 90 -4.55 -16.30 8.57
C PRO A 90 -4.76 -15.19 9.60
N CYS A 91 -5.35 -14.09 9.16
CA CYS A 91 -5.71 -12.97 10.01
C CYS A 91 -7.21 -12.66 9.93
N SER A 92 -7.72 -11.89 10.89
CA SER A 92 -9.11 -11.44 10.86
C SER A 92 -9.31 -10.40 9.75
N THR A 93 -10.42 -10.53 9.00
CA THR A 93 -10.86 -9.55 8.00
C THR A 93 -11.63 -8.36 8.60
N HIS A 94 -11.74 -8.28 9.94
CA HIS A 94 -12.31 -7.12 10.60
C HIS A 94 -11.39 -5.91 10.47
N THR A 95 -11.91 -4.82 9.90
CA THR A 95 -11.13 -3.61 9.59
C THR A 95 -10.65 -2.83 10.82
N GLY A 96 -11.23 -3.07 12.00
CA GLY A 96 -10.97 -2.28 13.21
C GLY A 96 -9.50 -2.22 13.61
N ALA A 97 -8.74 -3.31 13.45
CA ALA A 97 -7.32 -3.34 13.77
C ALA A 97 -6.50 -2.46 12.80
N TYR A 98 -6.76 -2.58 11.50
CA TYR A 98 -6.13 -1.76 10.46
C TYR A 98 -6.51 -0.26 10.60
N CYS A 99 -7.80 0.04 10.78
CA CYS A 99 -8.30 1.41 10.98
C CYS A 99 -7.66 2.11 12.18
N ARG A 100 -7.36 1.38 13.26
CA ARG A 100 -6.62 1.92 14.42
C ARG A 100 -5.13 2.09 14.13
N ALA A 101 -4.51 1.16 13.42
CA ALA A 101 -3.11 1.25 13.05
C ALA A 101 -2.84 2.49 12.17
N ARG A 102 -3.71 2.75 11.19
CA ARG A 102 -3.61 3.91 10.27
C ARG A 102 -3.70 5.27 10.95
N LYS A 103 -4.25 5.34 12.16
CA LYS A 103 -4.42 6.60 12.92
C LYS A 103 -3.26 6.90 13.89
N ARG A 104 -2.29 6.00 13.99
CA ARG A 104 -1.07 6.21 14.79
C ARG A 104 -0.16 7.18 14.08
#